data_AF-A0A5C6W5Y8-F1
#
_entry.id   AF-A0A5C6W5Y8-F1
#
_cell.length_a   1.000
_cell.length_b   1.000
_cell.length_c   1.000
_cell.angle_alpha   90.00
_cell.angle_beta   90.00
_cell.angle_gamma   90.00
#
_symmetry.space_group_name_H-M   'P 1'
#
loop_
_entity.id
_entity.type
_entity.pdbx_description
1 polymer ?
#
loop_
_entity_poly.entity_id
_entity_poly.type
_entity_poly.pdbx_seq_one_letter_code
_entity_poly.pdbx_strand_id
1 'polypeptide(L)'
;MKWQKLLLSKLIERKDKKVALAIDTSTNEINKMLIENIIKLFSEVTPNAFLIQADFKIRSISPLKENKMTYYNHGKSSYTEVLEWVEKEEIDTLFYITDVTGYFYEDLDVTNEVFWLVPDEFVPKVPFGKTIRVA
;
A
#
# COMPACT_ATOMS: atom_id res chain seq x y z
N MET A 1 8.86 12.92 11.55
CA MET A 1 7.73 13.78 11.13
C MET A 1 7.71 14.14 9.65
N LYS A 2 8.82 14.05 8.89
CA LYS A 2 8.83 14.47 7.48
C LYS A 2 7.91 13.62 6.59
N TRP A 3 7.97 12.30 6.71
CA TRP A 3 7.12 11.40 5.92
C TRP A 3 5.66 11.46 6.32
N GLN A 4 5.35 11.62 7.62
CA GLN A 4 3.97 11.73 8.09
C GLN A 4 3.26 12.95 7.47
N LYS A 5 3.95 14.10 7.43
CA LYS A 5 3.42 15.32 6.81
C LYS A 5 3.23 15.17 5.30
N LEU A 6 4.18 14.52 4.62
CA LEU A 6 4.10 14.25 3.19
C LEU A 6 2.93 13.31 2.87
N LEU A 7 2.80 12.20 3.61
CA LEU A 7 1.71 11.25 3.43
C LEU A 7 0.36 11.90 3.70
N LEU A 8 0.24 12.67 4.79
CA LEU A 8 -0.95 13.45 5.10
C LEU A 8 -1.31 14.42 3.97
N SER A 9 -0.35 15.18 3.43
CA SER A 9 -0.64 16.11 2.33
C SER A 9 -1.12 15.36 1.08
N LYS A 10 -0.53 14.19 0.78
CA LYS A 10 -0.96 13.36 -0.35
C LYS A 10 -2.37 12.79 -0.17
N LEU A 11 -2.75 12.43 1.05
CA LEU A 11 -4.13 12.00 1.34
C LEU A 11 -5.12 13.15 1.20
N ILE A 12 -4.81 14.34 1.72
CA ILE A 12 -5.68 15.52 1.63
C ILE A 12 -5.92 15.95 0.18
N GLU A 13 -4.86 15.94 -0.65
CA GLU A 13 -4.95 16.20 -2.10
C GLU A 13 -5.92 15.24 -2.83
N ARG A 14 -6.27 14.10 -2.20
CA ARG A 14 -7.02 12.99 -2.81
C ARG A 14 -8.30 12.67 -2.04
N LYS A 15 -8.81 13.59 -1.23
CA LYS A 15 -10.03 13.40 -0.42
C LYS A 15 -11.26 12.98 -1.24
N ASP A 16 -11.32 13.41 -2.52
CA ASP A 16 -12.43 13.16 -3.43
C ASP A 16 -12.15 12.01 -4.41
N LYS A 17 -11.07 11.25 -4.18
CA LYS A 17 -10.65 10.12 -5.01
C LYS A 17 -10.93 8.79 -4.32
N LYS A 18 -11.12 7.72 -5.11
CA LYS A 18 -11.20 6.34 -4.62
C LYS A 18 -9.78 5.85 -4.27
N VAL A 19 -9.51 5.71 -2.97
CA VAL A 19 -8.17 5.38 -2.44
C VAL A 19 -8.14 3.96 -1.90
N ALA A 20 -7.03 3.26 -2.11
CA ALA A 20 -6.73 2.00 -1.44
C ALA A 20 -5.36 2.03 -0.74
N LEU A 21 -5.28 1.33 0.39
CA LEU A 21 -4.05 1.03 1.11
C LEU A 21 -3.79 -0.47 1.01
N ALA A 22 -2.75 -0.88 0.31
CA ALA A 22 -2.26 -2.25 0.28
C ALA A 22 -1.13 -2.43 1.28
N ILE A 23 -1.12 -3.57 1.94
CA ILE A 23 -0.08 -3.98 2.89
C ILE A 23 0.46 -5.33 2.44
N ASP A 24 1.74 -5.35 2.08
CA ASP A 24 2.49 -6.58 1.93
C ASP A 24 2.82 -7.14 3.30
N THR A 25 2.27 -8.30 3.61
CA THR A 25 2.53 -9.03 4.85
C THR A 25 3.49 -10.19 4.65
N SER A 26 4.08 -10.34 3.45
CA SER A 26 4.97 -11.45 3.12
C SER A 26 6.29 -11.47 3.89
N THR A 27 6.69 -10.34 4.49
CA THR A 27 7.91 -10.25 5.28
C THR A 27 7.65 -9.62 6.64
N ASN A 28 8.43 -10.05 7.62
CA ASN A 28 8.43 -9.48 8.97
C ASN A 28 9.42 -8.31 9.08
N GLU A 29 9.96 -7.82 7.97
CA GLU A 29 10.98 -6.76 7.93
C GLU A 29 10.37 -5.39 8.24
N ILE A 30 9.09 -5.18 7.90
CA ILE A 30 8.38 -3.94 8.19
C ILE A 30 7.87 -3.94 9.63
N ASN A 31 8.24 -2.91 10.39
CA ASN A 31 7.81 -2.76 11.77
C ASN A 31 6.27 -2.65 11.88
N LYS A 32 5.64 -3.57 12.62
CA LYS A 32 4.18 -3.59 12.86
C LYS A 32 3.64 -2.25 13.37
N MET A 33 4.36 -1.58 14.26
CA MET A 33 3.97 -0.28 14.79
C MET A 33 3.94 0.80 13.69
N LEU A 34 4.84 0.71 12.69
CA LEU A 34 4.81 1.63 11.55
C LEU A 34 3.55 1.41 10.71
N ILE A 35 3.23 0.15 10.42
CA ILE A 35 2.04 -0.21 9.65
C ILE A 35 0.77 0.25 10.38
N GLU A 36 0.66 -0.01 11.68
CA GLU A 36 -0.47 0.43 12.51
C GLU A 36 -0.63 1.96 12.51
N ASN A 37 0.48 2.72 12.57
CA ASN A 37 0.44 4.17 12.49
C ASN A 37 -0.03 4.67 11.12
N ILE A 38 0.37 4.00 10.03
CA ILE A 38 -0.10 4.33 8.67
C ILE A 38 -1.59 4.02 8.55
N ILE A 39 -2.05 2.84 8.97
CA ILE A 39 -3.48 2.50 8.97
C ILE A 39 -4.28 3.54 9.74
N LYS A 40 -3.83 3.92 10.95
CA LYS A 40 -4.49 4.92 11.76
C LYS A 40 -4.64 6.26 11.03
N LEU A 41 -3.57 6.74 10.38
CA LEU A 41 -3.62 7.95 9.57
C LEU A 41 -4.66 7.85 8.45
N PHE A 42 -4.71 6.73 7.74
CA PHE A 42 -5.70 6.51 6.68
C PHE A 42 -7.13 6.43 7.23
N SER A 43 -7.34 5.79 8.38
CA SER A 43 -8.66 5.70 9.02
C SER A 43 -9.19 7.08 9.42
N GLU A 44 -8.30 7.99 9.83
CA GLU A 44 -8.64 9.36 10.23
C GLU A 44 -8.91 10.27 9.01
N VAL A 45 -8.11 10.16 7.95
CA VAL A 45 -8.13 11.11 6.82
C VAL A 45 -8.99 10.62 5.65
N THR A 46 -8.95 9.32 5.36
CA THR A 46 -9.64 8.68 4.23
C THR A 46 -10.41 7.44 4.71
N PRO A 47 -11.41 7.60 5.58
CA PRO A 47 -12.10 6.47 6.22
C PRO A 47 -12.84 5.53 5.26
N ASN A 48 -13.12 5.99 4.04
CA ASN A 48 -13.82 5.23 3.01
C ASN A 48 -12.86 4.45 2.09
N ALA A 49 -11.54 4.55 2.33
CA ALA A 49 -10.55 3.80 1.57
C ALA A 49 -10.64 2.29 1.86
N PHE A 50 -10.17 1.50 0.91
CA PHE A 50 -10.03 0.05 1.08
C PHE A 50 -8.70 -0.28 1.74
N LEU A 51 -8.71 -1.23 2.67
CA LEU A 51 -7.52 -1.94 3.14
C LEU A 51 -7.40 -3.26 2.37
N ILE A 52 -6.26 -3.48 1.73
CA ILE A 52 -5.92 -4.72 1.05
C ILE A 52 -4.76 -5.36 1.81
N GLN A 53 -4.94 -6.57 2.32
CA GLN A 53 -3.85 -7.36 2.90
C GLN A 53 -3.41 -8.40 1.90
N ALA A 54 -2.14 -8.36 1.50
CA ALA A 54 -1.55 -9.27 0.53
C ALA A 54 -0.41 -10.09 1.17
N ASP A 55 -0.33 -11.36 0.80
CA ASP A 55 0.74 -12.31 1.16
C ASP A 55 0.80 -13.37 0.06
N PHE A 56 1.67 -13.17 -0.95
CA PHE A 56 1.68 -13.87 -2.25
C PHE A 56 0.44 -13.63 -3.14
N LYS A 57 -0.72 -13.55 -2.50
CA LYS A 57 -2.03 -13.26 -3.08
C LYS A 57 -2.84 -12.35 -2.16
N ILE A 58 -3.94 -11.79 -2.64
CA ILE A 58 -4.90 -11.05 -1.81
C ILE A 58 -5.49 -11.99 -0.75
N ARG A 59 -5.35 -11.63 0.52
CA ARG A 59 -5.89 -12.38 1.67
C ARG A 59 -7.19 -11.79 2.18
N SER A 60 -7.28 -10.47 2.17
CA SER A 60 -8.49 -9.76 2.55
C SER A 60 -8.55 -8.39 1.89
N ILE A 61 -9.78 -7.97 1.65
CA ILE A 61 -10.13 -6.61 1.27
C ILE A 61 -11.25 -6.18 2.21
N SER A 62 -11.09 -5.05 2.89
CA SER A 62 -12.11 -4.52 3.79
C SER A 62 -12.12 -2.99 3.76
N PRO A 63 -13.25 -2.35 4.09
CA PRO A 63 -13.24 -0.93 4.39
C PRO A 63 -12.28 -0.64 5.55
N LEU A 64 -11.53 0.46 5.48
CA LEU A 64 -10.54 0.81 6.50
C LEU A 64 -11.13 1.01 7.91
N LYS A 65 -12.43 1.27 7.99
CA LYS A 65 -13.20 1.40 9.25
C LYS A 65 -13.50 0.08 9.95
N GLU A 66 -13.46 -1.06 9.25
CA GLU A 66 -13.88 -2.37 9.77
C GLU A 66 -12.69 -3.30 10.07
N ASN A 67 -11.49 -2.74 10.15
CA ASN A 67 -10.25 -3.49 10.06
C ASN A 67 -9.96 -4.45 11.22
N LYS A 68 -9.63 -5.69 10.86
CA LYS A 68 -8.83 -6.64 11.65
C LYS A 68 -7.58 -7.01 10.84
N MET A 69 -6.42 -6.54 11.28
CA MET A 69 -5.14 -6.91 10.67
C MET A 69 -4.77 -8.35 11.03
N THR A 70 -4.45 -9.15 10.02
CA THR A 70 -3.94 -10.51 10.17
C THR A 70 -2.60 -10.59 9.46
N TYR A 71 -1.55 -10.89 10.22
CA TYR A 71 -0.21 -11.09 9.66
C TYR A 71 -0.08 -12.55 9.22
N TYR A 72 0.31 -12.75 7.96
CA TYR A 72 0.58 -14.08 7.40
C TYR A 72 2.10 -14.28 7.27
N ASN A 73 2.58 -15.52 7.27
CA ASN A 73 4.02 -15.84 7.28
C ASN A 73 4.50 -16.56 6.00
N HIS A 74 3.72 -16.59 4.92
CA HIS A 74 3.99 -17.50 3.79
C HIS A 74 3.74 -16.90 2.39
N GLY A 75 4.83 -16.42 1.78
CA GLY A 75 5.02 -16.40 0.34
C GLY A 75 5.54 -15.08 -0.20
N LYS A 76 6.47 -15.11 -1.16
CA LYS A 76 6.99 -13.88 -1.80
C LYS A 76 5.90 -13.24 -2.65
N SER A 77 5.52 -12.02 -2.33
CA SER A 77 4.42 -11.26 -2.95
C SER A 77 4.51 -11.13 -4.47
N SER A 78 3.34 -11.26 -5.15
CA SER A 78 3.11 -10.76 -6.51
C SER A 78 2.10 -9.62 -6.41
N TYR A 79 2.59 -8.38 -6.40
CA TYR A 79 1.76 -7.16 -6.43
C TYR A 79 0.84 -7.07 -7.65
N THR A 80 1.03 -7.93 -8.67
CA THR A 80 0.18 -8.07 -9.86
C THR A 80 -1.30 -8.20 -9.49
N GLU A 81 -1.66 -9.10 -8.56
CA GLU A 81 -3.08 -9.32 -8.22
C GLU A 81 -3.70 -8.08 -7.55
N VAL A 82 -2.92 -7.35 -6.74
CA VAL A 82 -3.37 -6.10 -6.13
C VAL A 82 -3.57 -5.02 -7.20
N LEU A 83 -2.66 -4.92 -8.16
CA LEU A 83 -2.74 -3.95 -9.25
C LEU A 83 -3.93 -4.22 -10.17
N GLU A 84 -4.14 -5.49 -10.57
CA GLU A 84 -5.31 -5.91 -11.35
C GLU A 84 -6.61 -5.62 -10.62
N TRP A 85 -6.65 -5.85 -9.31
CA TRP A 85 -7.83 -5.52 -8.50
C TRP A 85 -8.07 -4.01 -8.44
N VAL A 86 -7.02 -3.21 -8.25
CA VAL A 86 -7.07 -1.74 -8.22
C VAL A 86 -7.59 -1.18 -9.53
N GLU A 87 -7.16 -1.74 -10.66
CA GLU A 87 -7.65 -1.37 -11.99
C GLU A 87 -9.14 -1.73 -12.14
N LYS A 88 -9.50 -2.98 -11.86
CA LYS A 88 -10.88 -3.47 -11.96
C LYS A 88 -11.87 -2.67 -11.12
N GLU A 89 -11.45 -2.24 -9.94
CA GLU A 89 -12.27 -1.46 -9.01
C GLU A 89 -12.16 0.05 -9.25
N GLU A 90 -11.48 0.49 -10.31
CA GLU A 90 -11.36 1.91 -10.67
C GLU A 90 -10.80 2.74 -9.49
N ILE A 91 -9.81 2.19 -8.77
CA ILE A 91 -9.15 2.87 -7.66
C ILE A 91 -8.24 3.96 -8.22
N ASP A 92 -8.55 5.23 -8.01
CA ASP A 92 -7.72 6.33 -8.51
C ASP A 92 -6.29 6.36 -7.95
N THR A 93 -6.11 5.96 -6.69
CA THR A 93 -4.81 6.02 -6.01
C THR A 93 -4.58 4.85 -5.08
N LEU A 94 -3.47 4.15 -5.30
CA LEU A 94 -3.00 3.05 -4.47
C LEU A 94 -1.79 3.50 -3.65
N PHE A 95 -1.86 3.32 -2.34
CA PHE A 95 -0.70 3.38 -1.45
C PHE A 95 -0.32 1.94 -1.08
N TYR A 96 0.93 1.55 -1.31
CA TYR A 96 1.36 0.16 -1.16
C TYR A 96 2.54 0.08 -0.19
N ILE A 97 2.32 -0.51 0.99
CA ILE A 97 3.37 -0.80 1.97
C ILE A 97 4.07 -2.09 1.57
N THR A 98 5.38 -2.03 1.30
CA THR A 98 6.20 -3.18 0.90
C THR A 98 7.68 -2.90 1.16
N ASP A 99 8.47 -3.95 1.31
CA ASP A 99 9.94 -3.90 1.32
C ASP A 99 10.54 -4.01 -0.10
N VAL A 100 9.68 -4.14 -1.12
CA VAL A 100 10.00 -4.15 -2.55
C VAL A 100 11.10 -5.18 -2.92
N THR A 101 10.98 -6.40 -2.41
CA THR A 101 11.90 -7.51 -2.79
C THR A 101 11.41 -8.35 -3.99
N GLY A 102 10.34 -7.90 -4.67
CA GLY A 102 9.64 -8.67 -5.71
C GLY A 102 10.15 -8.47 -7.15
N TYR A 103 9.62 -9.30 -8.05
CA TYR A 103 9.78 -9.20 -9.51
C TYR A 103 8.58 -8.47 -10.13
N PHE A 104 8.83 -7.40 -10.89
CA PHE A 104 7.78 -6.68 -11.62
C PHE A 104 7.65 -7.20 -13.05
N TYR A 105 6.43 -7.50 -13.49
CA TYR A 105 6.17 -7.81 -14.89
C TYR A 105 6.28 -6.53 -15.72
N GLU A 106 7.09 -6.57 -16.77
CA GLU A 106 7.39 -5.42 -17.64
C GLU A 106 6.16 -4.93 -18.45
N ASP A 107 5.10 -5.74 -18.52
CA ASP A 107 3.91 -5.50 -19.36
C ASP A 107 2.65 -5.03 -18.60
N LEU A 108 2.77 -4.65 -17.31
CA LEU A 108 1.62 -4.12 -16.55
C LEU A 108 1.35 -2.65 -16.92
N ASP A 109 0.24 -2.38 -17.60
CA ASP A 109 -0.24 -1.02 -17.88
C ASP A 109 -0.98 -0.46 -16.66
N VAL A 110 -0.23 0.18 -15.76
CA VAL A 110 -0.80 0.75 -14.53
C VAL A 110 -1.21 2.20 -14.77
N THR A 111 -2.51 2.41 -14.99
CA THR A 111 -3.11 3.74 -15.21
C THR A 111 -3.37 4.50 -13.90
N ASN A 112 -3.45 3.78 -12.77
CA ASN A 112 -3.72 4.34 -11.45
C ASN A 112 -2.47 5.00 -10.84
N GLU A 113 -2.65 6.01 -9.99
CA GLU A 113 -1.52 6.63 -9.30
C GLU A 113 -1.04 5.73 -8.15
N VAL A 114 0.20 5.24 -8.22
CA VAL A 114 0.77 4.36 -7.19
C VAL A 114 1.83 5.06 -6.35
N PHE A 115 1.68 4.97 -5.03
CA PHE A 115 2.65 5.40 -4.02
C PHE A 115 3.20 4.19 -3.26
N TRP A 116 4.49 3.92 -3.43
CA TRP A 116 5.19 2.85 -2.71
C TRP A 116 5.68 3.38 -1.35
N LEU A 117 5.12 2.86 -0.26
CA LEU A 117 5.47 3.18 1.11
C LEU A 117 6.55 2.19 1.59
N VAL A 118 7.81 2.62 1.54
CA VAL A 118 8.97 1.74 1.79
C VAL A 118 9.69 2.11 3.10
N PRO A 119 10.11 1.13 3.93
CA PRO A 119 11.04 1.37 5.03
C PRO A 119 12.49 1.54 4.51
N ASP A 120 13.28 2.46 5.10
CA ASP A 120 14.73 2.72 4.82
C ASP A 120 15.61 1.44 5.03
N GLU A 121 16.88 1.27 4.59
CA GLU A 121 17.92 2.11 3.95
C GLU A 121 18.15 1.78 2.46
N PHE A 122 17.52 0.73 1.94
CA PHE A 122 17.63 0.32 0.54
C PHE A 122 16.27 0.47 -0.14
N VAL A 123 16.16 1.47 -1.02
CA VAL A 123 14.97 1.66 -1.85
C VAL A 123 15.27 1.04 -3.21
N PRO A 124 14.83 -0.20 -3.47
CA PRO A 124 14.95 -0.77 -4.81
C PRO A 124 14.15 0.10 -5.80
N LYS A 125 14.61 0.09 -7.05
CA LYS A 125 14.00 0.88 -8.11
C LYS A 125 12.60 0.33 -8.36
N VAL A 126 11.58 1.10 -7.95
CA VAL A 126 10.19 0.80 -8.30
C VAL A 126 10.02 0.95 -9.82
N PRO A 127 9.23 0.10 -10.48
CA PRO A 127 9.06 0.13 -11.93
C PRO A 127 8.27 1.35 -12.41
N PHE A 128 7.34 1.85 -11.58
CA PHE A 128 6.45 2.96 -11.87
C PHE A 128 5.97 3.61 -10.56
N GLY A 129 5.23 4.70 -10.67
CA GLY A 129 4.68 5.42 -9.51
C GLY A 129 5.73 6.23 -8.76
N LYS A 130 5.44 6.55 -7.50
CA LYS A 130 6.27 7.41 -6.64
C LYS A 130 6.60 6.70 -5.34
N THR A 131 7.84 6.80 -4.89
CA THR A 131 8.24 6.24 -3.60
C THR A 131 8.10 7.28 -2.48
N ILE A 132 7.55 6.87 -1.34
CA ILE A 132 7.55 7.61 -0.08
C ILE A 132 8.27 6.74 0.96
N ARG A 133 9.37 7.26 1.49
CA ARG A 133 10.07 6.61 2.60
C ARG A 133 9.30 6.86 3.89
N VAL A 134 8.98 5.80 4.62
CA VAL A 134 8.12 5.85 5.82
C VAL A 134 8.83 5.43 7.11
N ALA A 135 10.13 5.10 7.05
CA ALA A 135 11.00 4.94 8.21
C ALA A 135 12.10 6.01 8.18
#